data_AF-A0A374TWQ8-F1
#
_entry.id   AF-A0A374TWQ8-F1
#
_cell.length_a   1.000
_cell.length_b   1.000
_cell.length_c   1.000
_cell.angle_alpha   90.00
_cell.angle_beta   90.00
_cell.angle_gamma   90.00
#
_symmetry.space_group_name_H-M   'P 1'
#
loop_
_entity.id
_entity.type
_entity.pdbx_description
1 polymer ?
#
loop_
_entity_poly.entity_id
_entity_poly.type
_entity_poly.pdbx_seq_one_letter_code
_entity_poly.pdbx_strand_id
1 'polypeptide(L)'
;MGGVRALVVLAAVVVIGAVAVFSVIGGVGDVQGGGGASSSASKESSSTDASGSETKKEKGLVDVDAITDDALHGLLADYDNDDDGQLTAKETQRITRLVVTEEVTDFTPISKLDKLDTLGINTLSAKSADFSELEALEVLKFGDMTTQDLDLSVCPKLNSFCIEGLKGAVNSINASGLKNLMFFTVDQGLQGDVEKIDLSNDDILGALEITCNVGELNLSGCSHSFPKLNIAADHIDKIVVDSNTNADLVATLRDLCTQKGWTLEER
;
A
#
# COMPACT_ATOMS: atom_id res chain seq x y z
N MET A 1 -28.09 -28.04 37.91
CA MET A 1 -28.01 -26.67 37.34
C MET A 1 -26.62 -26.48 36.79
N GLY A 2 -26.40 -26.86 35.53
CA GLY A 2 -25.13 -26.69 34.82
C GLY A 2 -25.41 -25.97 33.52
N GLY A 3 -25.10 -24.67 33.48
CA GLY A 3 -25.27 -23.83 32.29
C GLY A 3 -23.94 -23.75 31.54
N VAL A 4 -23.92 -24.34 30.34
CA VAL A 4 -22.81 -24.24 29.39
C VAL A 4 -22.75 -22.80 28.91
N ARG A 5 -21.63 -22.11 29.16
CA ARG A 5 -21.36 -20.79 28.57
C ARG A 5 -20.93 -21.00 27.13
N ALA A 6 -21.77 -20.53 26.20
CA ALA A 6 -21.45 -20.51 24.78
C ALA A 6 -20.29 -19.54 24.53
N LEU A 7 -19.16 -20.07 24.09
CA LEU A 7 -18.06 -19.32 23.51
C LEU A 7 -18.49 -18.96 22.08
N VAL A 8 -18.87 -17.71 21.86
CA VAL A 8 -19.10 -17.20 20.50
C VAL A 8 -17.72 -16.88 19.92
N VAL A 9 -17.18 -17.81 19.14
CA VAL A 9 -16.02 -17.56 18.29
C VAL A 9 -16.53 -16.79 17.09
N LEU A 10 -16.30 -15.47 17.07
CA LEU A 10 -16.51 -14.65 15.89
C LEU A 10 -15.42 -15.04 14.88
N ALA A 11 -15.77 -15.85 13.88
CA ALA A 11 -14.92 -16.11 12.73
C ALA A 11 -14.89 -14.82 11.89
N ALA A 12 -13.87 -13.99 12.10
CA ALA A 12 -13.52 -12.93 11.17
C ALA A 12 -13.02 -13.60 9.88
N VAL A 13 -13.88 -13.65 8.87
CA VAL A 13 -13.45 -13.98 7.51
C VAL A 13 -12.65 -12.77 7.03
N VAL A 14 -11.34 -12.82 7.24
CA VAL A 14 -10.38 -11.87 6.65
C VAL A 14 -10.33 -12.16 5.16
N VAL A 15 -11.25 -11.55 4.42
CA VAL A 15 -11.16 -11.44 2.98
C VAL A 15 -10.14 -10.35 2.70
N ILE A 16 -8.85 -10.68 2.76
CA ILE A 16 -7.86 -9.89 2.01
C ILE A 16 -8.22 -10.14 0.55
N GLY A 17 -9.11 -9.29 0.04
CA GLY A 17 -9.68 -9.40 -1.28
C GLY A 17 -8.56 -9.49 -2.30
N ALA A 18 -8.42 -10.69 -2.84
CA ALA A 18 -7.89 -10.87 -4.18
C ALA A 18 -8.71 -9.94 -5.09
N VAL A 19 -8.03 -8.94 -5.66
CA VAL A 19 -8.40 -8.31 -6.92
C VAL A 19 -9.69 -7.46 -6.89
N ALA A 20 -9.54 -6.16 -6.72
CA ALA A 20 -10.19 -5.22 -7.64
C ALA A 20 -9.10 -4.64 -8.54
N VAL A 21 -8.94 -5.28 -9.69
CA VAL A 21 -8.34 -4.69 -10.89
C VAL A 21 -9.01 -3.34 -11.14
N PHE A 22 -8.29 -2.24 -10.93
CA PHE A 22 -8.47 -1.10 -11.81
C PHE A 22 -7.58 -1.35 -13.00
N SER A 23 -8.24 -1.74 -14.09
CA SER A 23 -7.63 -1.98 -15.39
C SER A 23 -6.69 -0.83 -15.75
N VAL A 24 -5.42 -1.19 -15.95
CA VAL A 24 -4.51 -0.50 -16.86
C VAL A 24 -5.31 -0.16 -18.12
N ILE A 25 -5.54 1.12 -18.39
CA ILE A 25 -6.00 1.56 -19.71
C ILE A 25 -4.79 1.44 -20.64
N GLY A 26 -4.51 0.22 -21.06
CA GLY A 26 -3.60 -0.08 -22.15
C GLY A 26 -4.31 0.21 -23.45
N GLY A 27 -3.91 1.28 -24.13
CA GLY A 27 -4.26 1.49 -25.53
C GLY A 27 -3.55 0.44 -26.39
N VAL A 28 -4.28 -0.60 -26.77
CA VAL A 28 -3.86 -1.55 -27.81
C VAL A 28 -4.14 -0.92 -29.17
N GLY A 29 -3.07 -0.66 -29.93
CA GLY A 29 -3.10 -0.48 -31.37
C GLY A 29 -2.71 -1.78 -32.06
N ASP A 30 -3.44 -2.11 -33.12
CA ASP A 30 -3.62 -3.43 -33.71
C ASP A 30 -2.41 -4.20 -34.27
N VAL A 31 -2.66 -5.52 -34.28
CA VAL A 31 -2.01 -6.68 -34.91
C VAL A 31 -1.71 -6.52 -36.41
N GLN A 32 -0.54 -6.97 -36.89
CA GLN A 32 -0.45 -7.97 -37.99
C GLN A 32 0.95 -8.53 -38.31
N GLY A 33 0.99 -9.85 -38.49
CA GLY A 33 1.97 -10.58 -39.31
C GLY A 33 3.13 -11.19 -38.52
N GLY A 34 3.50 -12.45 -38.66
CA GLY A 34 3.13 -13.50 -39.60
C GLY A 34 3.97 -14.73 -39.24
N GLY A 35 3.46 -15.92 -39.55
CA GLY A 35 4.01 -17.19 -39.11
C GLY A 35 5.37 -17.56 -39.73
N GLY A 36 5.99 -18.58 -39.13
CA GLY A 36 7.17 -19.25 -39.67
C GLY A 36 7.68 -20.31 -38.71
N ALA A 37 7.21 -21.54 -38.88
CA ALA A 37 7.80 -22.72 -38.26
C ALA A 37 9.16 -23.03 -38.90
N SER A 38 10.16 -23.43 -38.11
CA SER A 38 11.10 -24.47 -38.55
C SER A 38 11.82 -25.11 -37.36
N SER A 39 11.76 -26.43 -37.33
CA SER A 39 12.54 -27.34 -36.50
C SER A 39 13.99 -27.45 -36.98
N SER A 40 14.94 -27.62 -36.06
CA SER A 40 16.05 -28.56 -36.26
C SER A 40 16.73 -28.90 -34.94
N ALA A 41 16.71 -30.19 -34.63
CA ALA A 41 17.51 -30.81 -33.59
C ALA A 41 19.00 -30.84 -33.96
N SER A 42 19.81 -31.07 -32.92
CA SER A 42 21.08 -31.83 -32.85
C SER A 42 22.31 -31.00 -32.46
N LYS A 43 22.83 -31.23 -31.25
CA LYS A 43 23.89 -32.22 -30.95
C LYS A 43 24.33 -32.11 -29.50
N GLU A 44 24.37 -33.26 -28.82
CA GLU A 44 25.23 -33.48 -27.66
C GLU A 44 26.68 -33.24 -28.04
N SER A 45 27.42 -32.56 -27.17
CA SER A 45 28.84 -32.78 -26.99
C SER A 45 29.17 -32.65 -25.51
N SER A 46 29.50 -33.80 -24.94
CA SER A 46 30.15 -33.98 -23.65
C SER A 46 31.48 -33.24 -23.57
N SER A 47 31.69 -32.47 -22.52
CA SER A 47 33.01 -32.33 -21.89
C SER A 47 32.81 -31.88 -20.45
N THR A 48 33.09 -32.82 -19.55
CA THR A 48 33.40 -32.57 -18.14
C THR A 48 34.60 -31.64 -18.06
N ASP A 49 34.41 -30.47 -17.44
CA ASP A 49 35.48 -29.75 -16.75
C ASP A 49 34.94 -29.32 -15.39
N ALA A 50 35.35 -30.09 -14.37
CA ALA A 50 35.23 -29.69 -12.98
C ALA A 50 36.21 -28.53 -12.75
N SER A 51 35.73 -27.31 -12.96
CA SER A 51 36.37 -26.11 -12.43
C SER A 51 35.54 -25.68 -11.23
N GLY A 52 36.10 -25.89 -10.04
CA GLY A 52 35.55 -25.33 -8.81
C GLY A 52 35.53 -23.82 -8.94
N SER A 53 34.40 -23.27 -9.37
CA SER A 53 34.08 -21.89 -9.06
C SER A 53 33.70 -21.89 -7.60
N GLU A 54 34.60 -21.46 -6.73
CA GLU A 54 34.17 -20.74 -5.54
C GLU A 54 33.38 -19.53 -6.06
N THR A 55 32.07 -19.72 -6.25
CA THR A 55 31.13 -18.62 -6.41
C THR A 55 31.31 -17.79 -5.17
N LYS A 56 31.99 -16.65 -5.34
CA LYS A 56 32.15 -15.64 -4.30
C LYS A 56 30.74 -15.36 -3.78
N LYS A 57 30.41 -15.90 -2.58
CA LYS A 57 29.10 -15.71 -1.96
C LYS A 57 28.81 -14.23 -1.99
N GLU A 58 27.72 -13.88 -2.66
CA GLU A 58 27.25 -12.50 -2.69
C GLU A 58 26.91 -12.11 -1.26
N LYS A 59 27.25 -10.88 -0.85
CA LYS A 59 26.98 -10.45 0.51
C LYS A 59 25.47 -10.31 0.69
N GLY A 60 24.91 -10.90 1.75
CA GLY A 60 23.51 -10.73 2.11
C GLY A 60 23.13 -9.27 2.30
N LEU A 61 22.00 -8.87 1.71
CA LEU A 61 21.36 -7.58 1.93
C LEU A 61 20.46 -7.66 3.17
N VAL A 62 19.65 -8.70 3.28
CA VAL A 62 18.76 -8.95 4.43
C VAL A 62 19.32 -10.13 5.21
N ASP A 63 19.42 -9.98 6.52
CA ASP A 63 19.80 -11.05 7.45
C ASP A 63 18.49 -11.66 7.97
N VAL A 64 18.11 -12.82 7.43
CA VAL A 64 16.82 -13.47 7.71
C VAL A 64 16.81 -13.99 9.15
N ASP A 65 17.92 -14.59 9.59
CA ASP A 65 18.09 -15.12 10.94
C ASP A 65 17.99 -14.03 12.03
N ALA A 66 18.26 -12.77 11.68
CA ALA A 66 18.13 -11.63 12.57
C ALA A 66 16.72 -11.01 12.62
N ILE A 67 15.77 -11.48 11.80
CA ILE A 67 14.40 -10.94 11.79
C ILE A 67 13.65 -11.42 13.03
N THR A 68 13.20 -10.49 13.86
CA THR A 68 12.44 -10.78 15.08
C THR A 68 10.92 -10.75 14.89
N ASP A 69 10.44 -10.20 13.79
CA ASP A 69 9.02 -10.20 13.43
C ASP A 69 8.68 -11.53 12.74
N ASP A 70 7.99 -12.42 13.46
CA ASP A 70 7.71 -13.79 13.01
C ASP A 70 6.98 -13.83 11.65
N ALA A 71 6.10 -12.85 11.40
CA ALA A 71 5.32 -12.77 10.17
C ALA A 71 6.20 -12.46 8.96
N LEU A 72 7.12 -11.48 9.10
CA LEU A 72 8.09 -11.19 8.05
C LEU A 72 9.17 -12.26 7.93
N HIS A 73 9.63 -12.83 9.05
CA HIS A 73 10.63 -13.90 9.03
C HIS A 73 10.14 -15.08 8.18
N GLY A 74 8.94 -15.60 8.48
CA GLY A 74 8.37 -16.72 7.73
C GLY A 74 8.22 -16.45 6.23
N LEU A 75 7.82 -15.25 5.86
CA LEU A 75 7.64 -14.87 4.45
C LEU A 75 8.96 -14.65 3.71
N LEU A 76 9.96 -14.06 4.37
CA LEU A 76 11.24 -13.75 3.75
C LEU A 76 12.15 -14.97 3.67
N ALA A 77 12.03 -15.91 4.60
CA ALA A 77 12.75 -17.19 4.55
C ALA A 77 12.41 -18.00 3.28
N ASP A 78 11.20 -17.92 2.74
CA ASP A 78 10.81 -18.58 1.48
C ASP A 78 11.61 -18.08 0.25
N TYR A 79 12.29 -16.94 0.36
CA TYR A 79 13.11 -16.36 -0.70
C TYR A 79 14.60 -16.65 -0.56
N ASP A 80 15.04 -17.20 0.58
CA ASP A 80 16.39 -17.68 0.83
C ASP A 80 16.53 -19.06 0.14
N ASN A 81 16.98 -19.07 -1.12
CA ASN A 81 16.95 -20.30 -1.92
C ASN A 81 18.12 -21.24 -1.60
N ASP A 82 19.16 -20.76 -0.93
CA ASP A 82 20.30 -21.58 -0.52
C ASP A 82 20.37 -21.87 0.99
N ASP A 83 19.30 -21.49 1.72
CA ASP A 83 19.09 -21.71 3.16
C ASP A 83 20.31 -21.24 3.99
N ASP A 84 20.91 -20.11 3.60
CA ASP A 84 22.14 -19.61 4.21
C ASP A 84 21.93 -18.55 5.29
N GLY A 85 20.66 -18.22 5.56
CA GLY A 85 20.21 -17.26 6.57
C GLY A 85 20.21 -15.82 6.06
N GLN A 86 20.51 -15.57 4.78
CA GLN A 86 20.59 -14.24 4.20
C GLN A 86 19.93 -14.16 2.82
N LEU A 87 19.28 -13.03 2.53
CA LEU A 87 18.85 -12.72 1.16
C LEU A 87 19.90 -11.91 0.44
N THR A 88 20.39 -12.44 -0.67
CA THR A 88 21.26 -11.73 -1.62
C THR A 88 20.47 -10.73 -2.47
N ALA A 89 21.15 -9.84 -3.21
CA ALA A 89 20.47 -8.89 -4.10
C ALA A 89 19.68 -9.60 -5.21
N LYS A 90 20.17 -10.75 -5.68
CA LYS A 90 19.47 -11.56 -6.68
C LYS A 90 18.15 -12.13 -6.14
N GLU A 91 18.09 -12.44 -4.86
CA GLU A 91 16.90 -12.98 -4.21
C GLU A 91 15.90 -11.90 -3.90
N THR A 92 16.35 -10.77 -3.34
CA THR A 92 15.48 -9.62 -3.07
C THR A 92 14.89 -9.03 -4.36
N GLN A 93 15.60 -9.08 -5.49
CA GLN A 93 15.07 -8.65 -6.79
C GLN A 93 13.81 -9.39 -7.24
N ARG A 94 13.54 -10.58 -6.71
CA ARG A 94 12.34 -11.37 -7.02
C ARG A 94 11.15 -10.97 -6.15
N ILE A 95 11.39 -10.22 -5.07
CA ILE A 95 10.38 -9.80 -4.11
C ILE A 95 9.78 -8.48 -4.55
N THR A 96 8.87 -8.54 -5.54
CA THR A 96 8.15 -7.35 -6.00
C THR A 96 6.83 -7.13 -5.27
N ARG A 97 6.31 -8.19 -4.63
CA ARG A 97 5.04 -8.16 -3.91
C ARG A 97 5.13 -8.94 -2.61
N LEU A 98 4.72 -8.31 -1.52
CA LEU A 98 4.53 -8.96 -0.22
C LEU A 98 3.09 -8.79 0.26
N VAL A 99 2.51 -9.89 0.75
CA VAL A 99 1.24 -9.87 1.47
C VAL A 99 1.44 -10.56 2.80
N VAL A 100 1.37 -9.77 3.87
CA VAL A 100 1.52 -10.26 5.24
C VAL A 100 0.13 -10.44 5.84
N THR A 101 -0.24 -11.69 6.12
CA THR A 101 -1.56 -12.04 6.67
C THR A 101 -1.67 -11.81 8.18
N GLU A 102 -0.53 -11.61 8.83
CA GLU A 102 -0.42 -11.40 10.28
C GLU A 102 -0.10 -9.93 10.59
N GLU A 103 0.01 -9.64 11.89
CA GLU A 103 0.39 -8.33 12.40
C GLU A 103 1.89 -8.09 12.17
N VAL A 104 2.23 -6.87 11.72
CA VAL A 104 3.63 -6.46 11.55
C VAL A 104 3.94 -5.29 12.47
N THR A 105 5.03 -5.43 13.22
CA THR A 105 5.47 -4.44 14.22
C THR A 105 6.83 -3.82 13.90
N ASP A 106 7.64 -4.48 13.06
CA ASP A 106 8.93 -3.99 12.59
C ASP A 106 9.07 -4.14 11.07
N PHE A 107 9.28 -3.03 10.37
CA PHE A 107 9.44 -2.99 8.91
C PHE A 107 10.91 -2.95 8.47
N THR A 108 11.86 -2.90 9.41
CA THR A 108 13.30 -2.90 9.11
C THR A 108 13.72 -4.02 8.15
N PRO A 109 13.19 -5.27 8.26
CA PRO A 109 13.57 -6.35 7.36
C PRO A 109 13.28 -6.08 5.88
N ILE A 110 12.21 -5.33 5.57
CA ILE A 110 11.80 -5.07 4.18
C ILE A 110 12.41 -3.81 3.59
N SER A 111 13.09 -2.98 4.39
CA SER A 111 13.70 -1.71 3.95
C SER A 111 14.64 -1.84 2.74
N LYS A 112 15.26 -3.00 2.53
CA LYS A 112 16.22 -3.23 1.43
C LYS A 112 15.60 -3.87 0.19
N LEU A 113 14.28 -4.04 0.16
CA LEU A 113 13.57 -4.63 -0.97
C LEU A 113 13.29 -3.55 -2.04
N ASP A 114 14.34 -3.16 -2.75
CA ASP A 114 14.36 -2.07 -3.75
C ASP A 114 13.46 -2.30 -4.99
N LYS A 115 12.89 -3.50 -5.11
CA LYS A 115 11.95 -3.88 -6.18
C LYS A 115 10.52 -4.11 -5.67
N LEU A 116 10.28 -3.96 -4.37
CA LEU A 116 8.96 -4.11 -3.77
C LEU A 116 8.04 -2.97 -4.24
N ASP A 117 7.11 -3.30 -5.12
CA ASP A 117 6.12 -2.37 -5.67
C ASP A 117 4.75 -2.47 -4.98
N THR A 118 4.47 -3.61 -4.35
CA THR A 118 3.18 -3.90 -3.72
C THR A 118 3.37 -4.46 -2.33
N LEU A 119 2.87 -3.74 -1.32
CA LEU A 119 2.85 -4.17 0.08
C LEU A 119 1.42 -4.20 0.60
N GLY A 120 0.94 -5.40 0.96
CA GLY A 120 -0.32 -5.58 1.66
C GLY A 120 -0.06 -6.16 3.05
N ILE A 121 -0.61 -5.56 4.10
CA ILE A 121 -0.47 -6.03 5.48
C ILE A 121 -1.85 -6.12 6.10
N ASN A 122 -2.15 -7.24 6.77
CA ASN A 122 -3.44 -7.43 7.41
C ASN A 122 -3.64 -6.49 8.59
N THR A 123 -2.65 -6.34 9.46
CA THR A 123 -2.74 -5.39 10.59
C THR A 123 -1.43 -4.64 10.75
N LEU A 124 -1.49 -3.32 10.59
CA LEU A 124 -0.40 -2.39 10.85
C LEU A 124 -0.53 -1.85 12.28
N SER A 125 0.38 -2.27 13.17
CA SER A 125 0.35 -1.89 14.59
C SER A 125 1.65 -1.27 15.12
N ALA A 126 2.62 -1.05 14.24
CA ALA A 126 3.85 -0.37 14.59
C ALA A 126 3.57 1.05 15.13
N LYS A 127 4.34 1.49 16.13
CA LYS A 127 4.24 2.87 16.65
C LYS A 127 4.52 3.90 15.55
N SER A 128 5.40 3.55 14.62
CA SER A 128 5.73 4.29 13.41
C SER A 128 6.05 3.28 12.31
N ALA A 129 5.54 3.51 11.10
CA ALA A 129 5.94 2.76 9.92
C ALA A 129 6.81 3.66 9.04
N ASP A 130 7.98 3.19 8.66
CA ASP A 130 8.90 3.90 7.77
C ASP A 130 9.02 3.12 6.46
N PHE A 131 8.66 3.80 5.37
CA PHE A 131 8.68 3.26 4.02
C PHE A 131 9.63 4.03 3.09
N SER A 132 10.48 4.90 3.65
CA SER A 132 11.35 5.82 2.88
C SER A 132 12.34 5.09 1.97
N GLU A 133 12.77 3.88 2.34
CA GLU A 133 13.69 3.07 1.53
C GLU A 133 12.96 2.24 0.44
N LEU A 134 11.62 2.19 0.47
CA LEU A 134 10.81 1.47 -0.53
C LEU A 134 10.51 2.35 -1.76
N GLU A 135 11.55 2.80 -2.46
CA GLU A 135 11.45 3.75 -3.58
C GLU A 135 10.62 3.24 -4.78
N ALA A 136 10.38 1.93 -4.86
CA ALA A 136 9.57 1.29 -5.90
C ALA A 136 8.10 1.12 -5.51
N LEU A 137 7.71 1.44 -4.27
CA LEU A 137 6.37 1.16 -3.77
C LEU A 137 5.30 1.97 -4.51
N GLU A 138 4.41 1.27 -5.20
CA GLU A 138 3.29 1.83 -5.97
C GLU A 138 1.94 1.56 -5.29
N VAL A 139 1.83 0.44 -4.57
CA VAL A 139 0.59 -0.01 -3.92
C VAL A 139 0.85 -0.34 -2.46
N LEU A 140 0.17 0.36 -1.57
CA LEU A 140 0.19 0.11 -0.13
C LEU A 140 -1.22 -0.14 0.40
N LYS A 141 -1.42 -1.28 1.04
CA LYS A 141 -2.72 -1.68 1.58
C LYS A 141 -2.60 -2.18 3.01
N PHE A 142 -3.48 -1.70 3.87
CA PHE A 142 -3.69 -2.18 5.22
C PHE A 142 -5.11 -2.73 5.36
N GLY A 143 -5.25 -3.89 6.00
CA GLY A 143 -6.54 -4.34 6.51
C GLY A 143 -6.93 -3.41 7.66
N ASP A 144 -6.38 -3.67 8.84
CA ASP A 144 -6.54 -2.83 10.02
C ASP A 144 -5.30 -1.96 10.30
N MET A 145 -5.51 -0.75 10.81
CA MET A 145 -4.44 0.12 11.30
C MET A 145 -4.68 0.58 12.74
N THR A 146 -3.64 0.45 13.60
CA THR A 146 -3.58 1.07 14.94
C THR A 146 -2.45 2.08 15.08
N THR A 147 -1.61 2.25 14.07
CA THR A 147 -0.56 3.27 14.02
C THR A 147 -1.16 4.67 14.10
N GLN A 148 -0.57 5.52 14.92
CA GLN A 148 -1.07 6.88 15.16
C GLN A 148 -0.64 7.87 14.07
N ASP A 149 0.53 7.68 13.48
CA ASP A 149 1.11 8.58 12.50
C ASP A 149 1.61 7.78 11.31
N LEU A 150 1.11 8.12 10.13
CA LEU A 150 1.48 7.49 8.87
C LEU A 150 1.93 8.56 7.87
N ASP A 151 3.20 8.51 7.49
CA ASP A 151 3.76 9.39 6.46
C ASP A 151 3.96 8.61 5.16
N LEU A 152 3.14 8.92 4.17
CA LEU A 152 3.18 8.37 2.82
C LEU A 152 3.94 9.29 1.86
N SER A 153 4.24 10.54 2.24
CA SER A 153 4.98 11.48 1.40
C SER A 153 6.40 11.00 1.08
N VAL A 154 6.91 10.05 1.87
CA VAL A 154 8.19 9.35 1.65
C VAL A 154 8.15 8.31 0.53
N CYS A 155 6.97 8.01 -0.04
CA CYS A 155 6.77 7.01 -1.09
C CYS A 155 6.46 7.69 -2.46
N PRO A 156 7.46 8.21 -3.20
CA PRO A 156 7.23 9.09 -4.34
C PRO A 156 6.50 8.44 -5.54
N LYS A 157 6.49 7.10 -5.62
CA LYS A 157 5.80 6.33 -6.65
C LYS A 157 4.43 5.83 -6.22
N LEU A 158 4.02 6.10 -4.98
CA LEU A 158 2.76 5.61 -4.45
C LEU A 158 1.61 6.10 -5.33
N ASN A 159 0.86 5.14 -5.84
CA ASN A 159 -0.23 5.31 -6.77
C ASN A 159 -1.56 4.94 -6.12
N SER A 160 -1.57 3.87 -5.33
CA SER A 160 -2.75 3.38 -4.64
C SER A 160 -2.48 3.19 -3.16
N PHE A 161 -3.31 3.82 -2.34
CA PHE A 161 -3.32 3.67 -0.90
C PHE A 161 -4.71 3.24 -0.41
N CYS A 162 -4.75 2.25 0.49
CA CYS A 162 -6.00 1.76 1.07
C CYS A 162 -5.81 1.30 2.52
N ILE A 163 -6.69 1.77 3.41
CA ILE A 163 -6.94 1.18 4.73
C ILE A 163 -8.39 0.68 4.76
N GLU A 164 -8.60 -0.59 5.10
CA GLU A 164 -9.95 -1.20 5.22
C GLU A 164 -10.58 -0.99 6.61
N GLY A 165 -9.79 -0.68 7.64
CA GLY A 165 -10.29 -0.46 8.97
C GLY A 165 -9.32 0.29 9.89
N LEU A 166 -9.88 1.19 10.69
CA LEU A 166 -9.17 1.87 11.76
C LEU A 166 -9.52 1.22 13.11
N LYS A 167 -8.49 0.80 13.85
CA LYS A 167 -8.59 0.17 15.19
C LYS A 167 -8.09 1.10 16.30
N GLY A 168 -8.31 2.40 16.16
CA GLY A 168 -7.93 3.40 17.15
C GLY A 168 -7.95 4.80 16.57
N ALA A 169 -7.66 5.78 17.42
CA ALA A 169 -7.47 7.16 16.98
C ALA A 169 -6.13 7.28 16.23
N VAL A 170 -6.17 7.91 15.06
CA VAL A 170 -5.02 8.24 14.23
C VAL A 170 -4.82 9.75 14.29
N ASN A 171 -3.61 10.21 14.59
CA ASN A 171 -3.30 11.63 14.61
C ASN A 171 -3.18 12.17 13.17
N SER A 172 -2.42 11.48 12.32
CA SER A 172 -2.13 11.99 10.99
C SER A 172 -1.93 10.89 9.95
N ILE A 173 -2.53 11.10 8.78
CA ILE A 173 -2.16 10.43 7.53
C ILE A 173 -1.68 11.52 6.58
N ASN A 174 -0.36 11.58 6.33
CA ASN A 174 0.24 12.54 5.42
C ASN A 174 0.53 11.87 4.07
N ALA A 175 -0.19 12.27 3.04
CA ALA A 175 0.02 11.87 1.65
C ALA A 175 0.33 13.05 0.74
N SER A 176 0.64 14.22 1.31
CA SER A 176 0.81 15.45 0.56
C SER A 176 1.95 15.40 -0.47
N GLY A 177 1.70 16.00 -1.62
CA GLY A 177 2.67 16.20 -2.70
C GLY A 177 2.96 14.96 -3.55
N LEU A 178 2.19 13.88 -3.39
CA LEU A 178 2.36 12.64 -4.14
C LEU A 178 1.88 12.80 -5.59
N LYS A 179 2.84 12.90 -6.51
CA LYS A 179 2.57 13.16 -7.94
C LYS A 179 2.00 11.98 -8.71
N ASN A 180 1.95 10.80 -8.10
CA ASN A 180 1.45 9.57 -8.73
C ASN A 180 0.18 9.02 -8.06
N LEU A 181 -0.28 9.61 -6.95
CA LEU A 181 -1.39 9.08 -6.16
C LEU A 181 -2.71 9.24 -6.92
N MET A 182 -3.28 8.14 -7.40
CA MET A 182 -4.55 8.11 -8.12
C MET A 182 -5.71 7.61 -7.25
N PHE A 183 -5.43 6.77 -6.25
CA PHE A 183 -6.44 6.15 -5.39
C PHE A 183 -6.08 6.32 -3.93
N PHE A 184 -6.98 6.93 -3.16
CA PHE A 184 -6.84 7.07 -1.72
C PHE A 184 -8.14 6.65 -1.03
N THR A 185 -8.06 5.58 -0.25
CA THR A 185 -9.19 5.06 0.52
C THR A 185 -8.83 4.93 2.00
N VAL A 186 -9.65 5.51 2.86
CA VAL A 186 -9.60 5.27 4.31
C VAL A 186 -11.00 4.90 4.79
N ASP A 187 -11.17 3.62 5.11
CA ASP A 187 -12.41 3.10 5.67
C ASP A 187 -12.37 3.11 7.21
N GLN A 188 -13.46 3.55 7.84
CA GLN A 188 -13.64 3.56 9.29
C GLN A 188 -13.47 2.17 9.89
N GLY A 189 -13.99 1.13 9.22
CA GLY A 189 -14.03 -0.24 9.73
C GLY A 189 -14.60 -0.34 11.15
N LEU A 190 -13.72 -0.44 12.16
CA LEU A 190 -14.02 -0.82 13.54
C LEU A 190 -14.11 0.35 14.56
N GLN A 191 -14.40 1.58 14.11
CA GLN A 191 -14.63 2.81 14.91
C GLN A 191 -13.39 3.68 15.22
N GLY A 192 -12.42 3.79 14.31
CA GLY A 192 -11.36 4.81 14.43
C GLY A 192 -11.71 6.15 13.80
N ASP A 193 -11.16 7.22 14.38
CA ASP A 193 -11.21 8.59 13.85
C ASP A 193 -9.80 9.03 13.45
N VAL A 194 -9.70 9.97 12.50
CA VAL A 194 -8.42 10.54 12.07
C VAL A 194 -8.42 12.04 12.39
N GLU A 195 -7.44 12.55 13.13
CA GLU A 195 -7.37 13.99 13.42
C GLU A 195 -7.02 14.78 12.15
N LYS A 196 -6.08 14.30 11.33
CA LYS A 196 -5.73 14.95 10.06
C LYS A 196 -5.45 13.98 8.91
N ILE A 197 -6.04 14.25 7.76
CA ILE A 197 -5.65 13.67 6.47
C ILE A 197 -5.12 14.80 5.58
N ASP A 198 -3.87 14.72 5.16
CA ASP A 198 -3.25 15.71 4.27
C ASP A 198 -3.01 15.11 2.88
N LEU A 199 -3.77 15.59 1.89
CA LEU A 199 -3.65 15.23 0.47
C LEU A 199 -3.27 16.46 -0.37
N SER A 200 -2.71 17.49 0.26
CA SER A 200 -2.44 18.74 -0.44
C SER A 200 -1.42 18.57 -1.56
N ASN A 201 -1.66 19.25 -2.69
CA ASN A 201 -0.84 19.21 -3.91
C ASN A 201 -0.79 17.83 -4.62
N ASP A 202 -1.76 16.97 -4.36
CA ASP A 202 -1.95 15.68 -5.05
C ASP A 202 -2.76 15.88 -6.33
N ASP A 203 -2.08 16.38 -7.35
CA ASP A 203 -2.71 16.90 -8.56
C ASP A 203 -3.45 15.85 -9.40
N ILE A 204 -3.18 14.55 -9.25
CA ILE A 204 -3.74 13.53 -10.15
C ILE A 204 -4.73 12.57 -9.49
N LEU A 205 -5.19 12.88 -8.27
CA LEU A 205 -6.08 12.02 -7.52
C LEU A 205 -7.38 11.75 -8.29
N GLY A 206 -7.58 10.50 -8.69
CA GLY A 206 -8.73 10.08 -9.51
C GLY A 206 -9.90 9.54 -8.69
N ALA A 207 -9.61 8.98 -7.51
CA ALA A 207 -10.60 8.49 -6.57
C ALA A 207 -10.20 8.81 -5.13
N LEU A 208 -11.13 9.41 -4.40
CA LEU A 208 -11.03 9.69 -2.98
C LEU A 208 -12.23 9.06 -2.27
N GLU A 209 -11.95 8.12 -1.37
CA GLU A 209 -12.95 7.46 -0.55
C GLU A 209 -12.60 7.60 0.94
N ILE A 210 -13.47 8.26 1.70
CA ILE A 210 -13.30 8.45 3.14
C ILE A 210 -14.63 8.13 3.81
N THR A 211 -14.65 7.10 4.67
CA THR A 211 -15.83 6.73 5.47
C THR A 211 -15.62 6.98 6.97
N CYS A 212 -14.38 7.20 7.42
CA CYS A 212 -14.05 7.54 8.81
C CYS A 212 -14.32 9.02 9.13
N ASN A 213 -14.49 9.34 10.41
CA ASN A 213 -14.53 10.75 10.82
C ASN A 213 -13.14 11.36 10.72
N VAL A 214 -13.10 12.65 10.37
CA VAL A 214 -11.84 13.38 10.18
C VAL A 214 -11.90 14.75 10.87
N GLY A 215 -10.87 15.15 11.62
CA GLY A 215 -10.77 16.54 12.09
C GLY A 215 -10.53 17.48 10.90
N GLU A 216 -9.36 17.40 10.29
CA GLU A 216 -8.98 18.19 9.13
C GLU A 216 -8.73 17.30 7.90
N LEU A 217 -9.50 17.53 6.83
CA LEU A 217 -9.20 17.01 5.50
C LEU A 217 -8.61 18.13 4.64
N ASN A 218 -7.31 18.09 4.37
CA ASN A 218 -6.62 19.10 3.57
C ASN A 218 -6.52 18.67 2.11
N LEU A 219 -7.19 19.41 1.22
CA LEU A 219 -7.22 19.22 -0.23
C LEU A 219 -6.64 20.44 -0.98
N SER A 220 -5.90 21.31 -0.28
CA SER A 220 -5.31 22.52 -0.87
C SER A 220 -4.36 22.16 -2.01
N GLY A 221 -4.37 22.93 -3.10
CA GLY A 221 -3.52 22.67 -4.25
C GLY A 221 -3.94 21.50 -5.13
N CYS A 222 -5.02 20.76 -4.81
CA CYS A 222 -5.54 19.69 -5.67
C CYS A 222 -6.20 20.30 -6.91
N SER A 223 -5.42 20.44 -7.97
CA SER A 223 -5.81 21.22 -9.17
C SER A 223 -6.74 20.48 -10.15
N HIS A 224 -6.85 19.15 -10.04
CA HIS A 224 -7.72 18.34 -10.90
C HIS A 224 -9.03 17.97 -10.21
N SER A 225 -10.05 17.68 -11.02
CA SER A 225 -11.33 17.14 -10.54
C SER A 225 -11.13 15.72 -9.99
N PHE A 226 -11.99 15.31 -9.05
CA PHE A 226 -12.06 13.92 -8.58
C PHE A 226 -13.26 13.21 -9.23
N PRO A 227 -13.08 12.41 -10.30
CA PRO A 227 -14.18 11.68 -10.93
C PRO A 227 -14.95 10.77 -9.97
N LYS A 228 -14.25 10.26 -8.94
CA LYS A 228 -14.83 9.40 -7.91
C LYS A 228 -14.56 10.01 -6.53
N LEU A 229 -15.39 10.97 -6.16
CA LEU A 229 -15.40 11.52 -4.81
C LEU A 229 -16.50 10.83 -3.98
N ASN A 230 -16.09 10.06 -2.97
CA ASN A 230 -16.98 9.43 -2.00
C ASN A 230 -16.54 9.77 -0.57
N ILE A 231 -17.05 10.88 -0.03
CA ILE A 231 -16.87 11.22 1.39
C ILE A 231 -18.16 10.85 2.12
N ALA A 232 -18.17 9.65 2.69
CA ALA A 232 -19.30 9.07 3.40
C ALA A 232 -19.17 9.17 4.93
N ALA A 233 -18.15 9.88 5.43
CA ALA A 233 -17.98 10.19 6.84
C ALA A 233 -19.26 10.73 7.49
N ASP A 234 -19.47 10.40 8.76
CA ASP A 234 -20.51 11.00 9.58
C ASP A 234 -20.10 12.42 10.00
N HIS A 235 -18.81 12.62 10.28
CA HIS A 235 -18.28 13.89 10.74
C HIS A 235 -16.94 14.26 10.12
N ILE A 236 -16.85 15.48 9.58
CA ILE A 236 -15.60 16.16 9.29
C ILE A 236 -15.63 17.54 9.95
N ASP A 237 -14.69 17.90 10.83
CA ASP A 237 -14.71 19.23 11.46
C ASP A 237 -14.53 20.32 10.39
N LYS A 238 -13.53 20.12 9.52
CA LYS A 238 -13.27 21.02 8.40
C LYS A 238 -12.58 20.36 7.21
N ILE A 239 -12.91 20.88 6.03
CA ILE A 239 -12.19 20.61 4.78
C ILE A 239 -11.46 21.89 4.38
N VAL A 240 -10.16 21.78 4.12
CA VAL A 240 -9.31 22.92 3.75
C VAL A 240 -9.03 22.87 2.26
N VAL A 241 -9.23 23.99 1.58
CA VAL A 241 -8.94 24.21 0.16
C VAL A 241 -8.28 25.58 -0.03
N ASP A 242 -7.72 25.84 -1.20
CA ASP A 242 -7.08 27.11 -1.54
C ASP A 242 -7.43 27.57 -2.96
N SER A 243 -6.90 28.73 -3.35
CA SER A 243 -7.07 29.29 -4.70
C SER A 243 -6.52 28.42 -5.85
N ASN A 244 -5.67 27.43 -5.56
CA ASN A 244 -5.14 26.48 -6.55
C ASN A 244 -5.98 25.20 -6.66
N THR A 245 -6.94 25.02 -5.75
CA THR A 245 -7.82 23.85 -5.73
C THR A 245 -8.84 23.95 -6.86
N ASN A 246 -9.14 22.82 -7.49
CA ASN A 246 -10.07 22.75 -8.61
C ASN A 246 -11.44 23.37 -8.27
N ALA A 247 -11.92 24.30 -9.09
CA ALA A 247 -13.14 25.05 -8.79
C ALA A 247 -14.41 24.17 -8.72
N ASP A 248 -14.51 23.15 -9.57
CA ASP A 248 -15.66 22.21 -9.57
C ASP A 248 -15.63 21.31 -8.33
N LEU A 249 -14.42 20.91 -7.90
CA LEU A 249 -14.21 20.22 -6.63
C LEU A 249 -14.64 21.11 -5.45
N VAL A 250 -14.18 22.37 -5.40
CA VAL A 250 -14.57 23.32 -4.35
C VAL A 250 -16.08 23.51 -4.29
N ALA A 251 -16.76 23.64 -5.44
CA ALA A 251 -18.22 23.73 -5.50
C ALA A 251 -18.90 22.48 -4.90
N THR A 252 -18.41 21.29 -5.29
CA THR A 252 -18.92 20.00 -4.78
C THR A 252 -18.72 19.87 -3.27
N LEU A 253 -17.54 20.24 -2.76
CA LEU A 253 -17.22 20.22 -1.34
C LEU A 253 -18.07 21.23 -0.55
N ARG A 254 -18.33 22.41 -1.11
CA ARG A 254 -19.20 23.42 -0.48
C ARG A 254 -20.63 22.92 -0.31
N ASP A 255 -21.17 22.25 -1.33
CA ASP A 255 -22.50 21.63 -1.26
C ASP A 255 -22.53 20.50 -0.22
N LEU A 256 -21.50 19.65 -0.19
CA LEU A 256 -21.37 18.58 0.78
C LEU A 256 -21.28 19.10 2.22
N CYS A 257 -20.41 20.09 2.47
CA CYS A 257 -20.27 20.75 3.78
C CYS A 257 -21.60 21.38 4.22
N THR A 258 -22.34 22.03 3.31
CA THR A 258 -23.66 22.60 3.61
C THR A 258 -24.68 21.51 4.00
N GLN A 259 -24.69 20.39 3.28
CA GLN A 259 -25.60 19.27 3.55
C GLN A 259 -25.30 18.57 4.89
N LYS A 260 -24.02 18.43 5.22
CA LYS A 260 -23.54 17.69 6.39
C LYS A 260 -23.33 18.58 7.63
N GLY A 261 -23.33 19.90 7.48
CA GLY A 261 -23.03 20.86 8.55
C GLY A 261 -21.54 20.94 8.90
N TRP A 262 -20.66 20.63 7.95
CA TRP A 262 -19.21 20.71 8.11
C TRP A 262 -18.67 22.09 7.69
N THR A 263 -17.44 22.40 8.08
CA THR A 263 -16.78 23.66 7.69
C THR A 263 -15.99 23.47 6.39
N LEU A 264 -16.15 24.40 5.44
CA LEU A 264 -15.20 24.57 4.33
C LEU A 264 -14.33 25.79 4.62
N GLU A 265 -13.02 25.59 4.76
CA GLU A 265 -12.03 26.64 5.01
C GLU A 265 -11.25 26.93 3.71
N GLU A 266 -11.47 28.10 3.11
CA GLU A 266 -10.76 28.55 1.90
C GLU A 266 -9.59 29.47 2.30
N ARG A 267 -8.35 29.09 1.93
CA ARG A 267 -7.11 29.81 2.25
C ARG A 267 -6.49 30.54 1.06
#